data_AF-A0A931UCN3-F1
#
_entry.id   AF-A0A931UCN3-F1
#
_cell.length_a   1.000
_cell.length_b   1.000
_cell.length_c   1.000
_cell.angle_alpha   90.00
_cell.angle_beta   90.00
_cell.angle_gamma   90.00
#
_symmetry.space_group_name_H-M   'P 1'
#
loop_
_entity.id
_entity.type
_entity.pdbx_description
1 polymer ?
#
loop_
_entity_poly.entity_id
_entity_poly.type
_entity_poly.pdbx_seq_one_letter_code
_entity_poly.pdbx_strand_id
1 'polypeptide(L)'
;MALIPEQVLQGEMWRLITFLALPISLSPFWLLFVLWFLYFIVDGIESTWGSFKTTFYILLSVLLTICFSLLFMVPITYVGDLESTLFLAAAALNPEYQILLFFVLPVKIGWLGWLTGAFVLWRFITGSWLDRLYLLAIYSNYLLFFAPYHYRQLKQKYRRWQFRRQFR
;
A
#
# COMPACT_ATOMS: atom_id res chain seq x y z
N MET A 1 11.41 -14.84 12.51
CA MET A 1 11.42 -14.00 11.28
C MET A 1 10.56 -12.75 11.42
N ALA A 2 9.44 -12.79 12.15
CA ALA A 2 8.66 -11.58 12.43
C ALA A 2 9.49 -10.45 13.06
N LEU A 3 9.08 -9.21 12.84
CA LEU A 3 9.72 -8.05 13.47
C LEU A 3 9.22 -7.97 14.90
N ILE A 4 10.08 -8.36 15.85
CA ILE A 4 9.78 -8.35 17.28
C ILE A 4 10.77 -7.38 17.94
N PRO A 5 10.31 -6.19 18.38
CA PRO A 5 11.18 -5.13 18.91
C PRO A 5 12.10 -5.60 20.03
N GLU A 6 11.58 -6.36 20.99
CA GLU A 6 12.36 -6.88 22.12
C GLU A 6 13.56 -7.73 21.67
N GLN A 7 13.34 -8.59 20.67
CA GLN A 7 14.38 -9.45 20.12
C GLN A 7 15.38 -8.67 19.27
N VAL A 8 14.93 -7.63 18.57
CA VAL A 8 15.83 -6.70 17.86
C VAL A 8 16.76 -6.01 18.86
N LEU A 9 16.24 -5.54 19.99
CA LEU A 9 17.04 -4.91 21.05
C LEU A 9 18.00 -5.89 21.73
N GLN A 10 17.70 -7.20 21.71
CA GLN A 10 18.58 -8.27 22.18
C GLN A 10 19.66 -8.68 21.15
N GLY A 11 19.72 -8.03 19.99
CA GLY A 11 20.75 -8.24 18.97
C GLY A 11 20.28 -8.97 17.71
N GLU A 12 19.00 -9.33 17.60
CA GLU A 12 18.45 -10.00 16.41
C GLU A 12 18.16 -9.03 15.25
N MET A 13 19.18 -8.29 14.80
CA MET A 13 19.07 -7.22 13.80
C MET A 13 18.56 -7.69 12.42
N TRP A 14 18.73 -8.98 12.09
CA TRP A 14 18.20 -9.57 10.84
C TRP A 14 16.67 -9.47 10.74
N ARG A 15 15.95 -9.27 11.85
CA ARG A 15 14.49 -9.08 11.86
C ARG A 15 14.04 -7.80 11.17
N LEU A 16 14.92 -6.81 11.05
CA LEU A 16 14.65 -5.58 10.31
C LEU A 16 14.47 -5.82 8.80
N ILE A 17 14.90 -6.98 8.29
CA ILE A 17 14.82 -7.35 6.88
C ILE A 17 13.97 -8.60 6.70
N THR A 18 14.21 -9.64 7.51
CA THR A 18 13.56 -10.95 7.35
C THR A 18 12.05 -10.94 7.55
N PHE A 19 11.47 -9.92 8.21
CA PHE A 19 10.03 -9.79 8.35
C PHE A 19 9.32 -9.54 7.01
N LEU A 20 10.02 -8.99 6.02
CA LEU A 20 9.47 -8.79 4.67
C LEU A 20 9.19 -10.11 3.96
N ALA A 21 9.85 -11.19 4.38
CA ALA A 21 9.67 -12.53 3.85
C ALA A 21 8.65 -13.37 4.65
N LEU A 22 7.84 -12.74 5.50
CA LEU A 22 6.79 -13.45 6.24
C LEU A 22 5.80 -14.08 5.24
N PRO A 23 5.53 -15.39 5.33
CA PRO A 23 4.64 -16.06 4.40
C PRO A 23 3.21 -15.54 4.60
N ILE A 24 2.66 -14.96 3.53
CA ILE A 24 1.30 -14.41 3.50
C ILE A 24 0.26 -15.54 3.54
N SER A 25 0.67 -16.76 3.16
CA SER A 25 -0.15 -17.97 3.24
C SER A 25 0.72 -19.21 3.46
N LEU A 26 0.14 -20.19 4.15
CA LEU A 26 0.73 -21.51 4.33
C LEU A 26 0.50 -22.42 3.10
N SER A 27 -0.37 -22.01 2.16
CA SER A 27 -0.59 -22.75 0.92
C SER A 27 0.50 -22.41 -0.11
N PRO A 28 1.30 -23.39 -0.57
CA PRO A 28 2.37 -23.14 -1.54
C PRO A 28 1.87 -22.56 -2.86
N PHE A 29 0.72 -23.04 -3.34
CA PHE A 29 0.09 -22.53 -4.56
C PHE A 29 -0.33 -21.07 -4.41
N TRP A 30 -0.96 -20.72 -3.28
CA TRP A 30 -1.39 -19.35 -3.03
C TRP A 30 -0.21 -18.40 -2.84
N LEU A 31 0.86 -18.86 -2.18
CA LEU A 31 2.08 -18.08 -2.02
C LEU A 31 2.68 -17.69 -3.38
N LEU A 32 2.79 -18.63 -4.32
CA LEU A 32 3.28 -18.36 -5.67
C LEU A 32 2.39 -17.34 -6.40
N PHE A 33 1.07 -17.49 -6.28
CA PHE A 33 0.12 -16.54 -6.87
C PHE A 33 0.32 -15.13 -6.30
N VAL A 34 0.46 -14.98 -4.98
CA VAL A 34 0.65 -13.68 -4.33
C VAL A 34 1.99 -13.06 -4.73
N LEU A 35 3.08 -13.83 -4.78
CA LEU A 35 4.38 -13.32 -5.22
C LEU A 35 4.35 -12.85 -6.68
N TRP A 36 3.73 -13.64 -7.56
CA TRP A 36 3.51 -13.25 -8.95
C TRP A 36 2.68 -11.96 -9.05
N PHE A 37 1.61 -11.86 -8.25
CA PHE A 37 0.76 -10.68 -8.21
C PHE A 37 1.48 -9.44 -7.69
N LEU A 38 2.27 -9.57 -6.63
CA LEU A 38 3.08 -8.48 -6.09
C LEU A 38 4.12 -7.99 -7.09
N TYR A 39 4.80 -8.92 -7.77
CA TYR A 39 5.71 -8.57 -8.86
C TYR A 39 4.99 -7.81 -9.98
N PHE A 40 3.83 -8.31 -10.42
CA PHE A 40 3.00 -7.67 -11.43
C PHE A 40 2.60 -6.23 -11.04
N ILE A 41 2.19 -6.02 -9.79
CA ILE A 41 1.85 -4.70 -9.25
C ILE A 41 3.07 -3.77 -9.26
N VAL A 42 4.22 -4.24 -8.79
CA VAL A 42 5.45 -3.43 -8.75
C VAL A 42 5.89 -3.05 -10.17
N ASP A 43 5.92 -3.99 -11.10
CA ASP A 43 6.28 -3.73 -12.51
C ASP A 43 5.33 -2.70 -13.17
N GLY A 44 4.02 -2.81 -12.89
CA GLY A 44 3.02 -1.83 -13.33
C GLY A 44 3.23 -0.42 -12.75
N ILE A 45 3.70 -0.32 -11.51
CA ILE A 45 4.06 0.98 -10.90
C ILE A 45 5.36 1.50 -11.51
N GLU A 46 6.40 0.67 -11.65
CA GLU A 46 7.70 1.08 -12.17
C GLU A 46 7.59 1.61 -13.60
N SER A 47 6.83 0.94 -14.45
CA SER A 47 6.59 1.35 -15.84
C SER A 47 5.84 2.68 -15.97
N THR A 48 5.03 3.07 -14.98
CA THR A 48 4.21 4.28 -15.03
C THR A 48 4.75 5.45 -14.21
N TRP A 49 5.42 5.17 -13.10
CA TRP A 49 5.89 6.17 -12.15
C TRP A 49 7.42 6.34 -12.12
N GLY A 50 8.14 5.29 -12.52
CA GLY A 50 9.59 5.17 -12.57
C GLY A 50 10.15 4.31 -11.44
N SER A 51 11.18 3.50 -11.74
CA SER A 51 11.78 2.56 -10.79
C SER A 51 12.32 3.26 -9.54
N PHE A 52 13.05 4.39 -9.67
CA PHE A 52 13.59 5.10 -8.51
C PHE A 52 12.52 5.51 -7.49
N LYS A 53 11.39 6.08 -7.96
CA LYS A 53 10.30 6.51 -7.07
C LYS A 53 9.63 5.31 -6.40
N THR A 54 9.47 4.23 -7.15
CA THR A 54 8.87 2.98 -6.66
C THR A 54 9.74 2.34 -5.58
N THR A 55 11.05 2.23 -5.80
CA THR A 55 11.99 1.75 -4.79
C THR A 55 11.97 2.62 -3.55
N PHE A 56 12.04 3.95 -3.72
CA PHE A 56 12.02 4.87 -2.58
C PHE A 56 10.70 4.77 -1.79
N TYR A 57 9.57 4.61 -2.48
CA TYR A 57 8.27 4.41 -1.86
C TYR A 57 8.23 3.12 -1.02
N ILE A 58 8.69 1.99 -1.57
CA ILE A 58 8.77 0.72 -0.83
C ILE A 58 9.67 0.87 0.40
N LEU A 59 10.87 1.43 0.22
CA LEU A 59 11.83 1.62 1.31
C LEU A 59 11.27 2.52 2.42
N LEU A 60 10.57 3.59 2.06
CA LEU A 60 9.95 4.48 3.04
C LEU A 60 8.82 3.78 3.82
N SER A 61 7.98 2.99 3.14
CA SER A 61 6.96 2.15 3.79
C SER A 61 7.57 1.17 4.81
N VAL A 62 8.66 0.49 4.42
CA VAL A 62 9.40 -0.44 5.30
C VAL A 62 9.99 0.32 6.50
N LEU A 63 10.63 1.46 6.25
CA LEU A 63 11.22 2.28 7.30
C LEU A 63 10.17 2.76 8.30
N LEU A 64 9.02 3.27 7.84
CA LEU A 64 7.92 3.70 8.70
C LEU A 64 7.39 2.55 9.57
N THR A 65 7.29 1.34 9.00
CA THR A 65 6.86 0.14 9.72
C THR A 65 7.86 -0.26 10.81
N ILE A 66 9.17 -0.25 10.49
CA ILE A 66 10.23 -0.53 11.45
C ILE A 66 10.23 0.52 12.57
N CYS A 67 10.20 1.80 12.22
CA CYS A 67 10.19 2.90 13.18
C CYS A 67 8.98 2.81 14.11
N PHE A 68 7.78 2.54 13.58
CA PHE A 68 6.58 2.36 14.38
C PHE A 68 6.73 1.18 15.35
N SER A 69 7.15 0.02 14.84
CA SER A 69 7.32 -1.20 15.63
C SER A 69 8.29 -0.98 16.81
N LEU A 70 9.45 -0.35 16.55
CA LEU A 70 10.45 -0.08 17.59
C LEU A 70 10.02 1.01 18.58
N LEU A 71 9.31 2.05 18.12
CA LEU A 71 8.88 3.15 18.99
C LEU A 71 7.78 2.72 19.97
N PHE A 72 6.82 1.94 19.49
CA PHE A 72 5.65 1.52 20.28
C PHE A 72 5.81 0.12 20.88
N MET A 73 6.94 -0.54 20.65
CA MET A 73 7.21 -1.92 21.08
C MET A 73 6.15 -2.92 20.60
N VAL A 74 5.62 -2.71 19.40
CA VAL A 74 4.58 -3.56 18.79
C VAL A 74 5.21 -4.50 17.76
N PRO A 75 5.03 -5.83 17.87
CA PRO A 75 5.54 -6.77 16.88
C PRO A 75 4.78 -6.69 15.55
N ILE A 76 5.48 -6.80 14.43
CA ILE A 76 4.89 -6.92 13.09
C ILE A 76 4.98 -8.39 12.66
N THR A 77 3.83 -9.05 12.65
CA THR A 77 3.67 -10.47 12.29
C THR A 77 3.01 -10.66 10.93
N TYR A 78 2.59 -9.58 10.27
CA TYR A 78 1.93 -9.59 8.97
C TYR A 78 2.32 -8.34 8.17
N VAL A 79 2.52 -8.50 6.86
CA VAL A 79 3.00 -7.44 5.95
C VAL A 79 1.93 -6.92 5.00
N GLY A 80 0.68 -7.39 5.08
CA GLY A 80 -0.36 -6.98 4.13
C GLY A 80 -0.73 -5.50 4.17
N ASP A 81 -0.46 -4.80 5.28
CA ASP A 81 -0.60 -3.34 5.31
C ASP A 81 0.42 -2.66 4.38
N LEU A 82 1.67 -3.12 4.32
CA LEU A 82 2.67 -2.66 3.35
C LEU A 82 2.20 -2.92 1.91
N GLU A 83 1.76 -4.15 1.63
CA GLU A 83 1.29 -4.56 0.31
C GLU A 83 0.06 -3.77 -0.15
N SER A 84 -0.85 -3.48 0.78
CA SER A 84 -2.03 -2.68 0.47
C SER A 84 -1.69 -1.22 0.14
N THR A 85 -0.63 -0.64 0.74
CA THR A 85 -0.16 0.70 0.34
C THR A 85 0.36 0.70 -1.10
N LEU A 86 1.12 -0.34 -1.48
CA LEU A 86 1.58 -0.56 -2.85
C LEU A 86 0.41 -0.77 -3.81
N PHE A 87 -0.58 -1.55 -3.38
CA PHE A 87 -1.78 -1.78 -4.17
C PHE A 87 -2.57 -0.49 -4.41
N LEU A 88 -2.72 0.36 -3.39
CA LEU A 88 -3.33 1.69 -3.54
C LEU A 88 -2.53 2.57 -4.51
N ALA A 89 -1.19 2.54 -4.46
CA ALA A 89 -0.35 3.26 -5.41
C ALA A 89 -0.59 2.80 -6.86
N ALA A 90 -0.65 1.48 -7.10
CA ALA A 90 -0.99 0.94 -8.41
C ALA A 90 -2.41 1.34 -8.87
N ALA A 91 -3.39 1.30 -7.97
CA ALA A 91 -4.75 1.73 -8.26
C ALA A 91 -4.85 3.22 -8.62
N ALA A 92 -4.05 4.07 -7.98
CA ALA A 92 -3.99 5.50 -8.26
C ALA A 92 -3.35 5.80 -9.62
N LEU A 93 -2.32 5.04 -10.01
CA LEU A 93 -1.60 5.22 -11.28
C LEU A 93 -2.37 4.64 -12.46
N ASN A 94 -2.95 3.46 -12.29
CA ASN A 94 -3.55 2.66 -13.36
C ASN A 94 -5.00 2.23 -13.03
N PRO A 95 -5.92 3.18 -12.75
CA PRO A 95 -7.27 2.84 -12.30
C PRO A 95 -8.10 2.06 -13.35
N GLU A 96 -7.80 2.25 -14.63
CA GLU A 96 -8.51 1.60 -15.75
C GLU A 96 -7.95 0.21 -16.11
N TYR A 97 -6.78 -0.15 -15.56
CA TYR A 97 -6.18 -1.46 -15.80
C TYR A 97 -7.08 -2.57 -15.26
N GLN A 98 -7.19 -3.69 -15.97
CA GLN A 98 -8.06 -4.81 -15.59
C GLN A 98 -7.24 -6.01 -15.12
N ILE A 99 -7.57 -6.53 -13.95
CA ILE A 99 -7.03 -7.77 -13.42
C ILE A 99 -8.11 -8.85 -13.52
N LEU A 100 -7.73 -10.03 -14.00
CA LEU A 100 -8.62 -11.19 -14.04
C LEU A 100 -8.74 -11.81 -12.65
N LEU A 101 -9.81 -11.46 -11.95
CA LEU A 101 -10.15 -12.01 -10.65
C LEU A 101 -10.54 -13.50 -10.83
N PHE A 102 -9.86 -14.38 -10.09
CA PHE A 102 -9.93 -15.84 -10.25
C PHE A 102 -9.69 -16.33 -11.70
N PHE A 103 -8.92 -15.59 -12.50
CA PHE A 103 -8.70 -15.88 -13.93
C PHE A 103 -9.95 -15.87 -14.83
N VAL A 104 -11.09 -15.38 -14.31
CA VAL A 104 -12.37 -15.40 -15.02
C VAL A 104 -12.94 -13.99 -15.18
N LEU A 105 -12.97 -13.20 -14.10
CA LEU A 105 -13.72 -11.94 -14.08
C LEU A 105 -12.79 -10.74 -14.21
N PRO A 106 -12.80 -9.99 -15.32
CA PRO A 106 -11.98 -8.78 -15.45
C PRO A 106 -12.53 -7.66 -14.54
N VAL A 107 -11.76 -7.29 -13.53
CA VAL A 107 -12.08 -6.21 -12.59
C VAL A 107 -11.08 -5.08 -12.76
N LYS A 108 -11.56 -3.84 -12.88
CA LYS A 108 -10.68 -2.67 -12.91
C LYS A 108 -9.99 -2.48 -11.56
N ILE A 109 -8.68 -2.23 -11.56
CA ILE A 109 -7.90 -1.98 -10.34
C ILE A 109 -8.47 -0.79 -9.57
N GLY A 110 -8.99 0.23 -10.25
CA GLY A 110 -9.59 1.39 -9.57
C GLY A 110 -10.73 1.02 -8.61
N TRP A 111 -11.58 0.04 -8.96
CA TRP A 111 -12.64 -0.43 -8.07
C TRP A 111 -12.09 -1.14 -6.84
N LEU A 112 -11.08 -1.99 -7.04
CA LEU A 112 -10.41 -2.66 -5.95
C LEU A 112 -9.68 -1.66 -5.04
N GLY A 113 -9.08 -0.61 -5.62
CA GLY A 113 -8.45 0.48 -4.85
C GLY A 113 -9.45 1.21 -3.95
N TRP A 114 -10.65 1.50 -4.44
CA TRP A 114 -11.73 2.05 -3.60
C TRP A 114 -12.14 1.10 -2.48
N LEU A 115 -12.24 -0.19 -2.77
CA LEU A 115 -12.55 -1.21 -1.76
C LEU A 115 -11.45 -1.29 -0.69
N THR A 116 -10.17 -1.33 -1.10
CA THR A 116 -9.02 -1.30 -0.17
C THR A 116 -9.05 -0.02 0.68
N GLY A 117 -9.25 1.15 0.07
CA GLY A 117 -9.33 2.41 0.79
C GLY A 117 -10.48 2.43 1.80
N ALA A 118 -11.66 1.93 1.41
CA ALA A 118 -12.81 1.81 2.31
C ALA A 118 -12.55 0.85 3.48
N PHE A 119 -11.90 -0.28 3.22
CA PHE A 119 -11.51 -1.24 4.26
C PHE A 119 -10.51 -0.65 5.25
N VAL A 120 -9.53 0.10 4.76
CA VAL A 120 -8.55 0.82 5.60
C VAL A 120 -9.24 1.88 6.47
N LEU A 121 -10.16 2.66 5.89
CA LEU A 121 -10.93 3.65 6.63
C LEU A 121 -11.82 3.01 7.70
N TRP A 122 -12.46 1.88 7.37
CA TRP A 122 -13.24 1.13 8.34
C TRP A 122 -12.37 0.65 9.50
N ARG A 123 -11.21 0.04 9.22
CA ARG A 123 -10.22 -0.35 10.24
C ARG A 123 -9.74 0.84 11.08
N PHE A 124 -9.57 2.01 10.46
CA PHE A 124 -9.19 3.23 11.17
C PHE A 124 -10.28 3.66 12.17
N ILE A 125 -11.55 3.60 11.78
CA ILE A 125 -12.67 4.02 12.65
C ILE A 125 -12.88 3.01 13.78
N THR A 126 -12.88 1.71 13.49
CA THR A 126 -13.20 0.65 14.47
C THR A 126 -11.98 0.16 15.27
N GLY A 127 -10.76 0.45 14.81
CA GLY A 127 -9.52 0.00 15.42
C GLY A 127 -9.19 0.67 16.74
N SER A 128 -8.25 0.08 17.47
CA SER A 128 -7.71 0.66 18.70
C SER A 128 -6.92 1.94 18.43
N TRP A 129 -6.59 2.70 19.48
CA TRP A 129 -5.74 3.88 19.35
C TRP A 129 -4.38 3.55 18.71
N LEU A 130 -3.78 2.43 19.09
CA LEU A 130 -2.50 1.98 18.52
C LEU A 130 -2.64 1.60 17.04
N ASP A 131 -3.73 0.90 16.67
CA ASP A 131 -3.99 0.56 15.27
C ASP A 131 -4.15 1.82 14.42
N ARG A 132 -4.86 2.83 14.93
CA ARG A 132 -5.02 4.11 14.24
C ARG A 132 -3.69 4.80 13.99
N LEU A 133 -2.80 4.81 15.00
CA LEU A 133 -1.46 5.36 14.84
C LEU A 133 -0.63 4.58 13.82
N TYR A 134 -0.73 3.24 13.83
CA TYR A 134 -0.04 2.41 12.85
C TYR A 134 -0.52 2.69 11.42
N LEU A 135 -1.84 2.72 11.23
CA LEU A 135 -2.45 3.05 9.93
C LEU A 135 -2.04 4.45 9.48
N LEU A 136 -2.05 5.45 10.36
CA LEU A 136 -1.55 6.79 10.01
C LEU A 136 -0.08 6.76 9.61
N ALA A 137 0.77 6.07 10.37
CA ALA A 137 2.19 5.97 10.07
C ALA A 137 2.42 5.34 8.69
N ILE A 138 1.84 4.17 8.41
CA ILE A 138 2.11 3.44 7.18
C ILE A 138 1.45 4.07 5.95
N TYR A 139 0.17 4.51 6.05
CA TYR A 139 -0.53 5.14 4.93
C TYR A 139 -0.13 6.61 4.73
N SER A 140 0.60 7.23 5.67
CA SER A 140 1.21 8.55 5.43
C SER A 140 2.09 8.56 4.19
N ASN A 141 2.78 7.44 3.90
CA ASN A 141 3.59 7.32 2.70
C ASN A 141 2.74 7.43 1.42
N TYR A 142 1.65 6.68 1.35
CA TYR A 142 0.69 6.79 0.24
C TYR A 142 0.17 8.22 0.09
N LEU A 143 -0.24 8.85 1.20
CA LEU A 143 -0.73 10.23 1.18
C LEU A 143 0.35 11.22 0.72
N LEU A 144 1.59 11.08 1.17
CA LEU A 144 2.69 11.97 0.82
C LEU A 144 2.92 12.01 -0.70
N PHE A 145 2.92 10.85 -1.36
CA PHE A 145 3.18 10.76 -2.80
C PHE A 145 1.94 11.03 -3.67
N PHE A 146 0.76 10.55 -3.24
CA PHE A 146 -0.43 10.56 -4.08
C PHE A 146 -1.44 11.65 -3.73
N ALA A 147 -1.41 12.28 -2.55
CA ALA A 147 -2.32 13.40 -2.25
C ALA A 147 -2.13 14.59 -3.21
N PRO A 148 -0.90 15.02 -3.57
CA PRO A 148 -0.70 16.09 -4.55
C PRO A 148 -1.24 15.72 -5.94
N TYR A 149 -1.11 14.45 -6.33
CA TYR A 149 -1.63 13.93 -7.59
C TYR A 149 -3.16 14.01 -7.65
N HIS A 150 -3.84 13.50 -6.61
CA HIS A 150 -5.31 13.55 -6.50
C HIS A 150 -5.82 14.99 -6.45
N TYR A 151 -5.15 15.87 -5.69
CA TYR A 151 -5.53 17.28 -5.60
C TYR A 151 -5.46 17.99 -6.96
N ARG A 152 -4.38 17.78 -7.73
CA ARG A 152 -4.24 18.35 -9.08
C ARG A 152 -5.33 17.84 -10.02
N GLN A 153 -5.65 16.55 -9.98
CA GLN A 153 -6.73 15.96 -10.79
C GLN A 153 -8.09 16.56 -10.45
N LEU A 154 -8.43 16.67 -9.17
CA LEU A 154 -9.69 17.27 -8.71
C LEU A 154 -9.79 18.74 -9.14
N LYS A 155 -8.71 19.51 -8.96
CA LYS A 155 -8.64 20.92 -9.38
C LYS A 155 -8.81 21.07 -10.89
N GLN A 156 -8.22 20.19 -11.70
CA GLN A 156 -8.39 20.20 -13.15
C GLN A 156 -9.81 19.82 -13.57
N LYS A 157 -10.42 18.80 -12.95
CA LYS A 157 -11.84 18.45 -13.19
C LYS A 157 -12.76 19.61 -12.85
N TYR A 158 -12.55 20.26 -11.71
CA TYR A 158 -13.32 21.43 -11.28
C TYR A 158 -13.18 22.60 -12.27
N ARG A 159 -11.95 22.92 -12.72
CA ARG A 159 -11.70 23.95 -13.74
C ARG A 159 -12.41 23.65 -15.07
N ARG A 160 -12.35 22.40 -15.55
CA ARG A 160 -13.05 21.98 -16.77
C ARG A 160 -14.57 22.07 -16.62
N TRP A 161 -15.10 21.77 -15.44
CA TRP A 161 -16.54 21.89 -15.16
C TRP A 161 -17.00 23.35 -15.12
N GLN A 162 -16.21 24.25 -14.52
CA GLN A 162 -16.44 25.70 -14.54
C GLN A 162 -16.43 26.26 -15.97
N PHE A 163 -15.45 25.86 -16.79
CA PHE A 163 -15.39 26.25 -18.21
C PHE A 163 -16.62 25.76 -18.98
N ARG A 164 -17.05 24.50 -18.81
CA ARG A 164 -18.27 23.96 -19.47
C ARG A 164 -19.57 24.68 -19.09
N ARG A 165 -19.62 25.34 -17.92
CA ARG A 165 -20.76 26.16 -17.48
C ARG A 165 -20.76 27.57 -18.09
N GLN A 166 -19.61 28.07 -18.53
CA GLN A 166 -19.49 29.39 -19.17
C GLN A 166 -19.80 29.35 -20.68
N PHE A 167 -19.77 28.17 -21.31
CA PHE A 167 -20.08 27.95 -22.74
C PHE A 167 -21.43 27.24 -22.96
N ARG A 168 -22.31 27.27 -21.97
CA ARG A 168 -23.74 26.91 -22.08
C ARG A 168 -24.56 28.16 -21.83
#